data_AF-A0A0Q4FKJ5-F1
#
_entry.id   AF-A0A0Q4FKJ5-F1
#
_cell.length_a   1.000
_cell.length_b   1.000
_cell.length_c   1.000
_cell.angle_alpha   90.00
_cell.angle_beta   90.00
_cell.angle_gamma   90.00
#
_symmetry.space_group_name_H-M   'P 1'
#
loop_
_entity.id
_entity.type
_entity.pdbx_description
1 polymer ?
#
loop_
_entity_poly.entity_id
_entity_poly.type
_entity_poly.pdbx_seq_one_letter_code
_entity_poly.pdbx_strand_id
1 'polypeptide(L)' 'MFNWLSLITGLFYIVLGVVVMLYKFFFTVLEPGIAYALGVLLILYGLFRIYRAVTRIKNSGDEK' A
#
# COMPACT_ATOMS: atom_id res chain seq x y z
N MET A 1 8.60 0.44 19.00
CA MET A 1 8.11 1.81 18.71
C MET A 1 7.85 2.13 17.22
N PHE A 2 7.92 1.19 16.26
CA PHE A 2 7.89 1.53 14.82
C PHE A 2 6.72 0.96 14.00
N ASN A 3 5.75 0.26 14.58
CA ASN A 3 4.75 -0.45 13.77
C ASN A 3 3.56 0.39 13.29
N TRP A 4 3.23 1.49 13.96
CA TRP A 4 2.12 2.36 13.54
C TRP A 4 2.47 3.15 12.27
N LEU A 5 3.68 3.71 12.20
CA LEU A 5 4.14 4.50 11.05
C LEU A 5 4.18 3.65 9.77
N SER A 6 4.58 2.38 9.88
CA SER A 6 4.61 1.44 8.76
C SER A 6 3.21 1.08 8.25
N LEU A 7 2.23 1.02 9.16
CA LEU A 7 0.84 0.70 8.85
C LEU A 7 0.12 1.89 8.19
N ILE A 8 0.28 3.10 8.75
CA ILE A 8 -0.23 4.35 8.17
C ILE A 8 0.39 4.58 6.79
N THR A 9 1.70 4.44 6.64
CA THR A 9 2.34 4.62 5.33
C THR A 9 1.88 3.56 4.32
N GLY A 10 1.66 2.31 4.75
CA GLY A 10 1.05 1.28 3.90
C GLY A 10 -0.34 1.66 3.40
N LEU A 11 -1.16 2.26 4.27
CA LEU A 11 -2.49 2.76 3.90
C LEU A 11 -2.40 3.93 2.90
N PHE A 12 -1.46 4.85 3.09
CA PHE A 12 -1.17 5.92 2.12
C PHE A 12 -0.76 5.38 0.74
N TYR A 13 0.03 4.31 0.68
CA TYR A 13 0.39 3.67 -0.60
C TYR A 13 -0.82 3.07 -1.33
N ILE A 14 -1.77 2.47 -0.59
CA ILE A 14 -3.01 1.93 -1.16
C ILE A 14 -3.88 3.08 -1.68
N VAL A 15 -4.06 4.14 -0.90
CA VAL A 15 -4.85 5.31 -1.30
C VAL A 15 -4.24 5.97 -2.54
N LEU A 16 -2.92 6.15 -2.58
CA LEU A 16 -2.23 6.64 -3.77
C LEU A 16 -2.46 5.73 -4.98
N GLY A 17 -2.35 4.41 -4.84
CA GLY A 17 -2.62 3.47 -5.93
C GLY A 17 -4.05 3.57 -6.48
N VAL A 18 -5.04 3.78 -5.62
CA VAL A 18 -6.45 3.98 -6.01
C VAL A 18 -6.63 5.31 -6.74
N VAL A 19 -6.07 6.41 -6.23
CA VAL A 19 -6.12 7.73 -6.88
C VAL A 19 -5.49 7.67 -8.28
N VAL A 20 -4.39 6.94 -8.42
CA VAL A 20 -3.69 6.78 -9.70
C VAL A 20 -4.52 5.99 -10.71
N MET A 21 -5.26 4.97 -10.29
CA MET A 21 -6.20 4.28 -11.17
C MET A 21 -7.38 5.17 -11.59
N LEU A 22 -7.94 5.93 -10.66
CA LEU A 22 -9.13 6.76 -10.92
C LEU A 22 -8.82 7.93 -11.85
N TYR A 23 -7.73 8.64 -11.60
CA TYR A 23 -7.35 9.81 -12.39
C TYR A 23 -6.50 9.46 -13.61
N LYS A 24 -6.01 8.21 -13.72
CA LYS A 24 -5.06 7.75 -14.75
C LYS A 24 -3.86 8.69 -14.89
N PHE A 25 -3.48 9.30 -13.78
CA PHE A 25 -2.50 10.39 -13.72
C PHE A 25 -1.61 10.15 -12.51
N PHE A 26 -0.32 9.97 -12.76
CA PHE A 26 0.68 9.86 -11.69
C PHE A 26 1.53 11.14 -11.66
N PHE A 27 2.18 11.42 -12.78
CA PHE A 27 2.98 12.62 -13.05
C PHE A 27 2.87 13.09 -14.50
N THR A 28 2.38 12.23 -15.39
CA THR A 28 2.09 12.50 -16.81
C THR A 28 0.77 11.80 -17.18
N VAL A 29 0.18 12.14 -18.32
CA VAL A 29 -0.97 11.40 -18.88
C VAL A 29 -0.49 9.97 -19.14
N LEU A 30 -0.97 9.02 -18.33
CA LEU A 30 -0.58 7.63 -18.48
C LEU A 30 -1.58 6.90 -19.36
N GLU A 31 -1.03 6.10 -20.27
CA GLU A 31 -1.83 5.17 -21.06
C GLU A 31 -2.58 4.23 -20.10
N PRO A 32 -3.89 3.97 -20.31
CA PRO A 32 -4.71 3.24 -19.37
C PRO A 32 -4.14 1.88 -18.97
N GLY A 33 -3.45 1.17 -19.87
CA GLY A 33 -2.79 -0.10 -19.54
C GLY A 33 -1.69 0.06 -18.48
N ILE A 34 -0.88 1.10 -18.58
CA ILE A 34 0.23 1.37 -17.64
C ILE A 34 -0.32 1.88 -16.31
N ALA A 35 -1.38 2.70 -16.34
CA ALA A 35 -2.04 3.21 -15.12
C ALA A 35 -2.59 2.07 -14.26
N TYR A 36 -3.27 1.09 -14.88
CA TYR A 36 -3.76 -0.09 -14.18
C TYR A 36 -2.61 -0.95 -13.65
N ALA A 37 -1.58 -1.20 -14.45
CA ALA A 37 -0.43 -2.00 -14.03
C ALA A 37 0.26 -1.40 -12.80
N LEU A 38 0.54 -0.09 -12.82
CA LEU A 38 1.17 0.63 -11.70
C LEU A 38 0.27 0.73 -10.48
N GLY A 39 -1.02 1.01 -10.68
CA GLY A 39 -1.99 1.05 -9.59
C GLY A 39 -2.08 -0.30 -8.87
N VAL A 40 -2.15 -1.40 -9.62
CA VAL A 40 -2.19 -2.76 -9.05
C VAL A 40 -0.90 -3.05 -8.28
N LEU A 41 0.27 -2.68 -8.83
CA LEU A 41 1.56 -2.83 -8.18
C LEU A 41 1.64 -2.07 -6.85
N LEU A 42 1.16 -0.82 -6.82
CA LEU A 42 1.13 0.01 -5.62
C LEU A 42 0.21 -0.55 -4.54
N ILE A 43 -0.97 -1.03 -4.94
CA ILE A 43 -1.94 -1.64 -4.02
C ILE A 43 -1.37 -2.95 -3.45
N LEU A 44 -0.79 -3.81 -4.30
CA LEU A 44 -0.16 -5.06 -3.87
C LEU A 44 0.98 -4.81 -2.87
N TYR A 45 1.86 -3.85 -3.17
CA TYR A 45 2.95 -3.49 -2.28
C TYR A 45 2.44 -2.89 -0.96
N GLY A 46 1.42 -2.03 -1.02
CA GLY A 46 0.74 -1.48 0.15
C GLY A 46 0.14 -2.58 1.05
N LEU A 47 -0.55 -3.56 0.46
CA LEU A 47 -1.07 -4.73 1.16
C LEU A 47 0.05 -5.53 1.84
N PHE A 48 1.15 -5.79 1.12
CA PHE A 48 2.27 -6.56 1.65
C PHE A 48 2.94 -5.86 2.85
N ARG A 49 3.00 -4.53 2.83
CA ARG A 49 3.46 -3.73 3.98
C ARG A 49 2.55 -3.88 5.19
N ILE A 50 1.24 -3.76 4.98
CA ILE A 50 0.25 -3.89 6.05
C ILE A 50 0.31 -5.31 6.63
N TYR A 51 0.34 -6.35 5.78
CA TYR A 51 0.46 -7.75 6.20
C TYR A 51 1.69 -7.99 7.08
N ARG A 52 2.87 -7.46 6.67
CA ARG A 52 4.10 -7.59 7.44
C ARG A 52 4.03 -6.84 8.79
N ALA A 53 3.40 -5.66 8.81
CA ALA A 53 3.18 -4.90 10.04
C ALA A 53 2.22 -5.65 11.00
N VAL A 54 1.08 -6.14 10.48
CA VAL A 54 0.07 -6.88 11.25
C VAL A 54 0.63 -8.19 11.80
N THR A 55 1.38 -8.96 11.00
CA THR A 55 2.05 -10.19 11.45
C THR A 55 3.03 -9.93 12.59
N ARG A 56 3.79 -8.82 12.54
CA ARG A 56 4.66 -8.41 13.65
C ARG A 56 3.88 -8.03 14.91
N ILE A 57 2.76 -7.33 14.79
CA ILE A 57 1.91 -6.98 15.96
C ILE A 57 1.37 -8.27 16.59
N LYS A 58 0.89 -9.21 15.77
CA LYS A 58 0.30 -10.46 16.23
C LYS A 58 1.30 -11.35 16.98
N ASN A 59 2.56 -11.44 16.52
CA ASN A 59 3.60 -12.22 17.20
C ASN A 59 4.18 -11.56 18.46
N SER A 60 3.86 -10.29 18.74
CA SER A 60 4.22 -9.65 20.02
C SER A 60 3.13 -9.84 21.09
N GLY A 61 2.04 -10.55 20.77
CA GLY A 61 0.94 -10.85 21.70
C GLY A 61 0.90 -12.29 22.20
N ASP A 62 1.80 -13.17 21.75
CA ASP A 62 1.89 -14.59 22.15
C ASP A 62 2.90 -14.84 23.29
N GLU A 63 3.06 -13.83 24.16
CA GLU A 63 3.62 -14.00 25.50
C GLU A 63 2.49 -13.85 26.53
N LYS A 64 1.54 -14.79 26.57
CA LYS A 64 0.76 -15.15 27.77
C LYS A 64 0.31 -16.60 27.73
#